data_AF-A0A947H8J1-F1
#
_entry.id   AF-A0A947H8J1-F1
#
_cell.length_a   1.000
_cell.length_b   1.000
_cell.length_c   1.000
_cell.angle_alpha   90.00
_cell.angle_beta   90.00
_cell.angle_gamma   90.00
#
_symmetry.space_group_name_H-M   'P 1'
#
loop_
_entity.id
_entity.type
_entity.pdbx_description
1 polymer ?
#
loop_
_entity_poly.entity_id
_entity_poly.type
_entity_poly.pdbx_seq_one_letter_code
_entity_poly.pdbx_strand_id
1 'polypeptide(L)'
;MKNTVILRHLLKTKALHMPSATPEPSFASESGPALAPDFGSKLQKYLLCILDQVLPVTNGSLPASETELQQLISEKNQLEAHLTLLAAPLDLLSEQENTAALTRLCQPLYQRLEQLTQAEEVHALFARLQQDLPEMILQVKALTAHLRFSPLAERVVTSQSELENWYRRCDHVANQLDRLERFGVNIQALENRYVDLIIQVGELQETLDRHWIAVA
;
A
#
# COMPACT_ATOMS: atom_id res chain seq x y z
N MET A 1 3.62 15.57 -22.62
CA MET A 1 2.94 14.27 -22.86
C MET A 1 3.19 13.18 -21.81
N LYS A 2 4.33 13.12 -21.09
CA LYS A 2 4.57 12.03 -20.12
C LYS A 2 3.81 12.16 -18.78
N ASN A 3 3.50 13.36 -18.31
CA ASN A 3 2.89 13.56 -16.98
C ASN A 3 1.36 13.35 -16.94
N THR A 4 0.66 13.55 -18.06
CA THR A 4 -0.79 13.33 -18.18
C THR A 4 -1.17 11.84 -18.14
N VAL A 5 -0.25 10.98 -18.60
CA VAL A 5 -0.40 9.52 -18.51
C VAL A 5 -0.27 9.06 -17.06
N ILE A 6 0.60 9.68 -16.26
CA ILE A 6 0.78 9.39 -14.84
C ILE A 6 -0.49 9.75 -14.05
N LEU A 7 -1.10 10.91 -14.34
CA LEU A 7 -2.39 11.32 -13.77
C LEU A 7 -3.51 10.33 -14.09
N ARG A 8 -3.66 9.88 -15.33
CA ARG A 8 -4.67 8.86 -15.69
C ARG A 8 -4.38 7.50 -15.09
N HIS A 9 -3.11 7.17 -14.83
CA HIS A 9 -2.77 5.86 -14.27
C HIS A 9 -3.02 5.80 -12.76
N LEU A 10 -2.75 6.90 -12.04
CA LEU A 10 -2.98 7.02 -10.59
C LEU A 10 -4.48 7.20 -10.24
N LEU A 11 -5.25 7.90 -11.09
CA LEU A 11 -6.66 8.26 -10.81
C LEU A 11 -7.69 7.24 -11.33
N LYS A 12 -7.26 6.13 -11.95
CA LYS A 12 -8.19 5.21 -12.64
C LYS A 12 -9.03 4.32 -11.70
N THR A 13 -8.83 4.41 -10.39
CA THR A 13 -9.55 3.58 -9.42
C THR A 13 -10.12 4.44 -8.30
N LYS A 14 -11.46 4.46 -8.22
CA LYS A 14 -12.35 4.98 -7.16
C LYS A 14 -12.86 6.41 -7.37
N ALA A 15 -14.17 6.49 -7.64
CA ALA A 15 -14.98 7.65 -7.32
C ALA A 15 -15.18 7.69 -5.79
N LEU A 16 -14.74 8.76 -5.13
CA LEU A 16 -14.94 8.98 -3.70
C LEU A 16 -15.80 10.23 -3.48
N HIS A 17 -16.82 10.07 -2.63
CA HIS A 17 -17.61 11.16 -2.05
C HIS A 17 -16.82 11.84 -0.93
N MET A 18 -16.90 13.17 -0.85
CA MET A 18 -16.26 13.99 0.18
C MET A 18 -17.27 14.65 1.13
N PRO A 19 -16.92 14.84 2.42
CA PRO A 19 -17.38 15.95 3.25
C PRO A 19 -16.42 17.15 3.05
N SER A 20 -16.97 18.33 2.74
CA SER A 20 -16.20 19.51 2.34
C SER A 20 -15.81 20.44 3.50
N ALA A 21 -14.56 20.94 3.45
CA ALA A 21 -14.13 22.15 4.14
C ALA A 21 -13.11 22.97 3.32
N THR A 22 -12.84 22.58 2.07
CA THR A 22 -12.10 23.38 1.09
C THR A 22 -13.09 24.09 0.18
N PRO A 23 -12.90 25.39 -0.14
CA PRO A 23 -13.76 26.08 -1.07
C PRO A 23 -13.74 25.34 -2.42
N GLU A 24 -14.92 24.92 -2.89
CA GLU A 24 -15.07 24.37 -4.23
C GLU A 24 -14.53 25.39 -5.24
N PRO A 25 -13.61 24.99 -6.12
CA PRO A 25 -13.17 25.93 -7.12
C PRO A 25 -14.26 26.10 -8.18
N SER A 26 -14.70 27.34 -8.38
CA SER A 26 -15.61 27.70 -9.47
C SER A 26 -14.84 27.73 -10.80
N PHE A 27 -14.45 26.55 -11.30
CA PHE A 27 -13.90 26.37 -12.65
C PHE A 27 -15.00 25.96 -13.66
N ALA A 28 -16.20 25.64 -13.17
CA ALA A 28 -17.27 24.97 -13.92
C ALA A 28 -18.07 25.86 -14.90
N SER A 29 -17.59 27.05 -15.25
CA SER A 29 -18.32 27.95 -16.15
C SER A 29 -17.49 28.57 -17.28
N GLU A 30 -16.20 28.23 -17.39
CA GLU A 30 -15.33 28.76 -18.45
C GLU A 30 -15.28 27.78 -19.65
N SER A 31 -16.45 27.44 -20.20
CA SER A 31 -16.61 26.62 -21.42
C SER A 31 -16.60 27.47 -22.70
N GLY A 32 -15.94 28.63 -22.68
CA GLY A 32 -15.78 29.53 -23.81
C GLY A 32 -14.41 29.38 -24.47
N PRO A 33 -14.23 29.81 -25.73
CA PRO A 33 -12.98 29.62 -26.49
C PRO A 33 -11.76 30.41 -25.96
N ALA A 34 -11.91 31.20 -24.90
CA ALA A 34 -10.83 31.89 -24.22
C ALA A 34 -10.92 31.64 -22.72
N LEU A 35 -9.89 31.03 -22.14
CA LEU A 35 -9.69 31.01 -20.68
C LEU A 35 -9.71 32.44 -20.15
N ALA A 36 -10.30 32.67 -18.97
CA ALA A 36 -10.23 34.01 -18.39
C ALA A 36 -8.76 34.45 -18.24
N PRO A 37 -8.43 35.74 -18.47
CA PRO A 37 -7.05 36.23 -18.41
C PRO A 37 -6.39 36.07 -17.02
N ASP A 38 -7.18 35.77 -15.99
CA ASP A 38 -6.73 35.49 -14.63
C ASP A 38 -6.78 34.00 -14.23
N PHE A 39 -7.14 33.11 -15.15
CA PHE A 39 -7.30 31.67 -14.89
C PHE A 39 -6.01 31.03 -14.35
N GLY A 40 -4.86 31.32 -14.98
CA GLY A 40 -3.56 30.81 -14.53
C GLY A 40 -3.17 31.28 -13.13
N SER A 41 -3.50 32.52 -12.76
CA SER A 41 -3.17 33.07 -11.44
C SER A 41 -4.15 32.62 -10.35
N LYS A 42 -5.42 32.36 -10.68
CA LYS A 42 -6.38 31.66 -9.81
C LYS A 42 -5.92 30.23 -9.51
N LEU A 43 -5.49 29.49 -10.53
CA LEU A 43 -4.98 28.13 -10.39
C LEU A 43 -3.70 28.09 -9.54
N GLN A 44 -2.78 29.04 -9.75
CA GLN A 44 -1.57 29.17 -8.94
C GLN A 44 -1.89 29.44 -7.47
N LYS A 45 -2.83 30.34 -7.17
CA LYS A 45 -3.26 30.62 -5.78
C LYS A 45 -3.87 29.39 -5.13
N TYR A 46 -4.69 28.64 -5.86
CA TYR A 46 -5.28 27.40 -5.37
C TYR A 46 -4.22 26.34 -5.07
N LEU A 47 -3.24 26.16 -5.95
CA LEU A 47 -2.09 25.27 -5.72
C LEU A 47 -1.28 25.66 -4.47
N LEU A 48 -1.01 26.95 -4.29
CA LEU A 48 -0.31 27.45 -3.10
C LEU A 48 -1.12 27.21 -1.81
N CYS A 49 -2.44 27.38 -1.85
CA CYS A 49 -3.31 27.04 -0.72
C CYS A 49 -3.26 25.54 -0.36
N ILE A 50 -3.25 24.64 -1.36
CA ILE A 50 -3.13 23.19 -1.11
C ILE A 50 -1.75 22.88 -0.53
N LEU A 51 -0.69 23.47 -1.09
CA LEU A 51 0.67 23.29 -0.58
C LEU A 51 0.79 23.71 0.90
N ASP A 52 0.21 24.84 1.29
CA ASP A 52 0.20 25.30 2.69
C ASP A 52 -0.58 24.36 3.62
N GLN A 53 -1.63 23.70 3.12
CA GLN A 53 -2.45 22.77 3.90
C GLN A 53 -1.83 21.37 4.03
N VAL A 54 -1.07 20.93 3.03
CA VAL A 54 -0.60 19.54 2.87
C VAL A 54 0.88 19.37 3.21
N LEU A 55 1.67 20.45 3.22
CA LEU A 55 3.10 20.40 3.59
C LEU A 55 3.44 20.48 5.10
N PRO A 56 2.55 20.64 6.10
CA PRO A 56 3.01 20.63 7.49
C PRO A 56 3.41 19.21 7.93
N VAL A 57 4.71 18.93 7.77
CA VAL A 57 5.61 18.13 8.62
C VAL A 57 4.99 16.89 9.26
N THR A 58 4.90 15.80 8.50
CA THR A 58 5.09 14.48 9.09
C THR A 58 6.42 13.94 8.57
N ASN A 59 7.45 14.00 9.42
CA ASN A 59 8.68 13.23 9.21
C ASN A 59 8.27 11.79 8.90
N GLY A 60 8.97 11.15 7.95
CA GLY A 60 8.61 9.85 7.36
C GLY A 60 8.62 8.64 8.29
N SER A 61 8.24 8.79 9.56
CA SER A 61 7.87 7.71 10.45
C SER A 61 6.49 7.19 10.07
N LEU A 62 6.35 5.87 9.95
CA LEU A 62 5.04 5.24 9.83
C LEU A 62 4.16 5.64 11.02
N PRO A 63 2.86 5.86 10.80
CA PRO A 63 1.94 6.13 11.89
C PRO A 63 1.91 4.92 12.84
N ALA A 64 2.05 5.19 14.13
CA ALA A 64 2.11 4.21 15.20
C ALA A 64 0.71 3.74 15.64
N SER A 65 -0.35 4.40 15.20
CA SER A 65 -1.73 4.07 15.59
C SER A 65 -2.71 3.99 14.41
N GLU A 66 -3.81 3.27 14.64
CA GLU A 66 -4.94 3.17 13.70
C GLU A 66 -5.58 4.54 13.42
N THR A 67 -5.58 5.45 14.41
CA THR A 67 -6.07 6.83 14.22
C THR A 67 -5.17 7.63 13.29
N GLU A 68 -3.86 7.48 13.40
CA GLU A 68 -2.91 8.13 12.51
C GLU A 68 -2.96 7.52 11.10
N LEU A 69 -3.23 6.22 10.95
CA LEU A 69 -3.50 5.60 9.65
C LEU A 69 -4.76 6.16 8.99
N GLN A 70 -5.87 6.30 9.74
CA GLN A 70 -7.10 6.92 9.22
C GLN A 70 -6.87 8.39 8.82
N GLN A 71 -6.02 9.10 9.56
CA GLN A 71 -5.61 10.46 9.19
C GLN A 71 -4.80 10.46 7.89
N LEU A 72 -3.84 9.56 7.70
CA LEU A 72 -3.10 9.45 6.44
C LEU A 72 -4.00 9.08 5.26
N ILE A 73 -4.95 8.15 5.46
CA ILE A 73 -5.92 7.78 4.42
C ILE A 73 -6.80 8.98 4.06
N SER A 74 -7.27 9.73 5.05
CA SER A 74 -8.03 10.96 4.82
C SER A 74 -7.20 12.00 4.07
N GLU A 75 -5.94 12.22 4.48
CA GLU A 75 -5.02 13.16 3.82
C GLU A 75 -4.75 12.75 2.37
N LYS A 76 -4.50 11.45 2.13
CA LYS A 76 -4.33 10.89 0.79
C LYS A 76 -5.56 11.14 -0.08
N ASN A 77 -6.74 10.78 0.41
CA ASN A 77 -7.99 10.96 -0.34
C ASN A 77 -8.28 12.44 -0.65
N GLN A 78 -7.95 13.34 0.28
CA GLN A 78 -8.05 14.78 0.07
C GLN A 78 -7.10 15.24 -1.02
N LEU A 79 -5.84 14.81 -0.96
CA LEU A 79 -4.82 15.16 -1.95
C LEU A 79 -5.14 14.61 -3.34
N GLU A 80 -5.64 13.38 -3.44
CA GLU A 80 -6.11 12.77 -4.70
C GLU A 80 -7.28 13.55 -5.29
N ALA A 81 -8.25 13.96 -4.47
CA ALA A 81 -9.37 14.77 -4.93
C ALA A 81 -8.89 16.14 -5.46
N HIS A 82 -7.96 16.80 -4.75
CA HIS A 82 -7.37 18.05 -5.21
C HIS A 82 -6.63 17.89 -6.54
N LEU A 83 -5.81 16.85 -6.69
CA LEU A 83 -5.08 16.57 -7.93
C LEU A 83 -6.03 16.22 -9.09
N THR A 84 -7.14 15.54 -8.81
CA THR A 84 -8.18 15.24 -9.81
C THR A 84 -8.86 16.52 -10.31
N LEU A 85 -9.21 17.42 -9.40
CA LEU A 85 -9.79 18.74 -9.72
C LEU A 85 -8.82 19.62 -10.52
N LEU A 86 -7.52 19.45 -10.32
CA LEU A 86 -6.46 20.20 -11.02
C LEU A 86 -6.13 19.65 -12.41
N ALA A 87 -6.44 18.38 -12.70
CA ALA A 87 -6.02 17.72 -13.94
C ALA A 87 -6.58 18.39 -15.20
N ALA A 88 -7.89 18.64 -15.24
CA ALA A 88 -8.54 19.27 -16.39
C ALA A 88 -8.11 20.75 -16.60
N PRO A 89 -8.07 21.61 -15.57
CA PRO A 89 -7.52 22.97 -15.67
C PRO A 89 -6.07 23.04 -16.16
N LEU A 90 -5.20 22.14 -15.68
CA LEU A 90 -3.79 22.08 -16.09
C LEU A 90 -3.63 21.63 -17.53
N ASP A 91 -4.42 20.66 -17.98
CA ASP A 91 -4.41 20.19 -19.37
C ASP A 91 -4.84 21.33 -20.31
N LEU A 92 -5.91 22.05 -19.98
CA LEU A 92 -6.42 23.19 -20.75
C LEU A 92 -5.40 24.34 -20.86
N LEU A 93 -4.69 24.65 -19.77
CA LEU A 93 -3.60 25.63 -19.79
C LEU A 93 -2.38 25.15 -20.56
N SER A 94 -2.06 23.86 -20.53
CA SER A 94 -0.88 23.30 -21.21
C SER A 94 -0.97 23.37 -22.73
N GLU A 95 -2.19 23.42 -23.26
CA GLU A 95 -2.46 23.57 -24.70
C GLU A 95 -2.34 25.03 -25.17
N GLN A 96 -2.47 26.00 -24.25
CA GLN A 96 -2.53 27.43 -24.59
C GLN A 96 -1.29 28.22 -24.14
N GLU A 97 -0.60 27.80 -23.07
CA GLU A 97 0.49 28.55 -22.44
C GLU A 97 1.64 27.66 -21.94
N ASN A 98 2.77 28.30 -21.59
CA ASN A 98 3.89 27.64 -20.94
C ASN A 98 3.59 27.35 -19.45
N THR A 99 3.17 26.12 -19.16
CA THR A 99 2.78 25.68 -17.80
C THR A 99 3.94 25.17 -16.93
N ALA A 100 5.20 25.44 -17.31
CA ALA A 100 6.37 24.92 -16.58
C ALA A 100 6.40 25.34 -15.09
N ALA A 101 5.98 26.57 -14.77
CA ALA A 101 5.93 27.07 -13.39
C ALA A 101 4.83 26.37 -12.57
N LEU A 102 3.65 26.18 -13.15
CA LEU A 102 2.53 25.47 -12.51
C LEU A 102 2.85 23.98 -12.32
N THR A 103 3.50 23.36 -13.30
CA THR A 103 3.95 21.96 -13.22
C THR A 103 4.95 21.76 -12.07
N ARG A 104 5.89 22.70 -11.89
CA ARG A 104 6.82 22.69 -10.75
C ARG A 104 6.11 22.83 -9.40
N LEU A 105 5.04 23.61 -9.32
CA LEU A 105 4.22 23.74 -8.10
C LEU A 105 3.44 22.47 -7.77
N CYS A 106 3.10 21.64 -8.76
CA CYS A 106 2.42 20.36 -8.52
C CYS A 106 3.39 19.26 -8.05
N GLN A 107 4.69 19.38 -8.33
CA GLN A 107 5.68 18.34 -8.05
C GLN A 107 5.74 17.91 -6.56
N PRO A 108 5.72 18.83 -5.58
CA PRO A 108 5.66 18.47 -4.16
C PRO A 108 4.38 17.72 -3.79
N LEU A 109 3.24 18.05 -4.41
CA LEU A 109 1.97 17.36 -4.19
C LEU A 109 2.03 15.91 -4.68
N TYR A 110 2.64 15.66 -5.84
CA TYR A 110 2.85 14.30 -6.34
C TYR A 110 3.78 13.49 -5.44
N GLN A 111 4.88 14.09 -4.98
CA GLN A 111 5.80 13.44 -4.05
C GLN A 111 5.12 13.08 -2.74
N ARG A 112 4.28 13.98 -2.21
CA ARG A 112 3.49 13.69 -0.99
C ARG A 112 2.48 12.57 -1.22
N LEU A 113 1.77 12.58 -2.34
CA LEU A 113 0.83 11.50 -2.67
C LEU A 113 1.53 10.15 -2.77
N GLU A 114 2.71 10.11 -3.38
CA GLU A 114 3.52 8.89 -3.47
C GLU A 114 3.94 8.40 -2.09
N GLN A 115 4.42 9.30 -1.22
CA GLN A 115 4.78 8.97 0.17
C GLN A 115 3.59 8.42 0.96
N LEU A 116 2.42 9.06 0.86
CA LEU A 116 1.20 8.61 1.54
C LEU A 116 0.75 7.25 1.03
N THR A 117 0.85 7.01 -0.28
CA THR A 117 0.50 5.72 -0.89
C THR A 117 1.46 4.62 -0.43
N GLN A 118 2.77 4.89 -0.40
CA GLN A 118 3.75 3.93 0.13
C GLN A 118 3.51 3.62 1.60
N ALA A 119 3.19 4.63 2.43
CA ALA A 119 2.87 4.43 3.84
C ALA A 119 1.63 3.56 4.03
N GLU A 120 0.56 3.79 3.25
CA GLU A 120 -0.66 2.96 3.27
C GLU A 120 -0.36 1.50 2.86
N GLU A 121 0.42 1.29 1.81
CA GLU A 121 0.80 -0.06 1.36
C GLU A 121 1.59 -0.83 2.42
N VAL A 122 2.55 -0.17 3.07
CA VAL A 122 3.37 -0.76 4.13
C VAL A 122 2.51 -1.12 5.34
N HIS A 123 1.55 -0.26 5.70
CA HIS A 123 0.57 -0.53 6.75
C HIS A 123 -0.33 -1.72 6.43
N ALA A 124 -0.88 -1.76 5.22
CA ALA A 124 -1.71 -2.86 4.77
C ALA A 124 -0.93 -4.18 4.78
N LEU A 125 0.33 -4.18 4.38
CA LEU A 125 1.21 -5.34 4.43
C LEU A 125 1.46 -5.80 5.87
N PHE A 126 1.77 -4.88 6.78
CA PHE A 126 1.98 -5.19 8.20
C PHE A 126 0.73 -5.80 8.83
N ALA A 127 -0.44 -5.15 8.65
CA ALA A 127 -1.71 -5.61 9.20
C ALA A 127 -2.09 -7.00 8.65
N ARG A 128 -1.87 -7.23 7.36
CA ARG A 128 -2.08 -8.53 6.74
C ARG A 128 -1.18 -9.60 7.36
N LEU A 129 0.13 -9.36 7.48
CA LEU A 129 1.04 -10.32 8.11
C LEU A 129 0.67 -10.61 9.56
N GLN A 130 0.18 -9.62 10.30
CA GLN A 130 -0.28 -9.78 11.68
C GLN A 130 -1.46 -10.75 11.79
N GLN A 131 -2.30 -10.83 10.76
CA GLN A 131 -3.43 -11.75 10.64
C GLN A 131 -3.03 -13.11 10.05
N ASP A 132 -2.25 -13.11 8.97
CA ASP A 132 -1.90 -14.30 8.19
C ASP A 132 -0.97 -15.25 8.99
N LEU A 133 0.02 -14.71 9.72
CA LEU A 133 1.01 -15.52 10.44
C LEU A 133 0.40 -16.50 11.47
N PRO A 134 -0.48 -16.06 12.39
CA PRO A 134 -1.18 -16.98 13.30
C PRO A 134 -1.97 -18.07 12.58
N GLU A 135 -2.63 -17.74 11.47
CA GLU A 135 -3.42 -18.70 10.70
C GLU A 135 -2.50 -19.75 10.06
N MET A 136 -1.38 -19.32 9.47
CA MET A 136 -0.37 -20.22 8.91
C MET A 136 0.18 -21.17 9.97
N ILE A 137 0.52 -20.67 11.17
CA ILE A 137 0.99 -21.48 12.29
C ILE A 137 -0.04 -22.54 12.67
N LEU A 138 -1.32 -22.17 12.76
CA LEU A 138 -2.40 -23.10 13.09
C LEU A 138 -2.56 -24.19 12.02
N GLN A 139 -2.47 -23.82 10.74
CA GLN A 139 -2.56 -24.77 9.62
C GLN A 139 -1.41 -25.80 9.67
N VAL A 140 -0.16 -25.35 9.88
CA VAL A 140 1.00 -26.25 9.99
C VAL A 140 0.88 -27.17 11.21
N LYS A 141 0.46 -26.64 12.36
CA LYS A 141 0.20 -27.43 13.58
C LYS A 141 -0.87 -28.49 13.34
N ALA A 142 -1.96 -28.14 12.65
CA ALA A 142 -3.03 -29.07 12.33
C ALA A 142 -2.54 -30.20 11.41
N LEU A 143 -1.77 -29.90 10.38
CA LEU A 143 -1.16 -30.89 9.48
C LEU A 143 -0.21 -31.82 10.25
N THR A 144 0.67 -31.24 11.06
CA THR A 144 1.63 -32.00 11.89
C THR A 144 0.91 -32.95 12.84
N ALA A 145 -0.13 -32.47 13.53
CA ALA A 145 -0.95 -33.30 14.41
C ALA A 145 -1.63 -34.43 13.65
N HIS A 146 -2.22 -34.15 12.48
CA HIS A 146 -2.87 -35.17 11.66
C HIS A 146 -1.91 -36.30 11.25
N LEU A 147 -0.67 -35.96 10.89
CA LEU A 147 0.36 -36.95 10.54
C LEU A 147 0.76 -37.79 11.76
N ARG A 148 0.92 -37.18 12.94
CA ARG A 148 1.26 -37.89 14.19
C ARG A 148 0.19 -38.92 14.58
N PHE A 149 -1.09 -38.64 14.35
CA PHE A 149 -2.19 -39.53 14.75
C PHE A 149 -2.66 -40.50 13.66
N SER A 150 -2.41 -40.22 12.37
CA SER A 150 -2.87 -41.06 11.26
C SER A 150 -1.92 -41.02 10.06
N PRO A 151 -0.77 -41.72 10.15
CA PRO A 151 0.24 -41.75 9.09
C PRO A 151 -0.12 -42.76 8.00
N LEU A 152 -1.13 -42.45 7.20
CA LEU A 152 -1.43 -43.21 5.98
C LEU A 152 -0.38 -42.88 4.91
N ALA A 153 0.12 -43.88 4.17
CA ALA A 153 1.16 -43.69 3.17
C ALA A 153 0.82 -42.60 2.11
N GLU A 154 -0.43 -42.60 1.62
CA GLU A 154 -0.92 -41.56 0.69
C GLU A 154 -0.84 -40.16 1.29
N ARG A 155 -1.12 -40.02 2.60
CA ARG A 155 -1.05 -38.73 3.31
C ARG A 155 0.36 -38.25 3.51
N VAL A 156 1.30 -39.16 3.78
CA VAL A 156 2.73 -38.81 3.89
C VAL A 156 3.20 -38.20 2.57
N VAL A 157 2.87 -38.82 1.43
CA VAL A 157 3.21 -38.31 0.09
C VAL A 157 2.58 -36.94 -0.18
N THR A 158 1.28 -36.75 0.11
CA THR A 158 0.62 -35.45 -0.12
C THR A 158 1.19 -34.36 0.77
N SER A 159 1.45 -34.67 2.05
CA SER A 159 1.98 -33.69 3.00
C SER A 159 3.43 -33.32 2.71
N GLN A 160 4.18 -34.13 1.97
CA GLN A 160 5.49 -33.75 1.47
C GLN A 160 5.42 -32.65 0.40
N SER A 161 4.43 -32.73 -0.51
CA SER A 161 4.16 -31.63 -1.44
C SER A 161 3.65 -30.37 -0.72
N GLU A 162 2.86 -30.54 0.35
CA GLU A 162 2.43 -29.43 1.20
C GLU A 162 3.61 -28.77 1.92
N LEU A 163 4.58 -29.55 2.40
CA LEU A 163 5.79 -29.03 3.04
C LEU A 163 6.60 -28.12 2.10
N GLU A 164 6.78 -28.50 0.84
CA GLU A 164 7.43 -27.63 -0.16
C GLU A 164 6.67 -26.30 -0.35
N ASN A 165 5.33 -26.36 -0.35
CA ASN A 165 4.51 -25.16 -0.42
C ASN A 165 4.67 -24.29 0.85
N TRP A 166 4.84 -24.91 2.02
CA TRP A 166 5.12 -24.19 3.26
C TRP A 166 6.49 -23.50 3.23
N TYR A 167 7.52 -24.13 2.66
CA TYR A 167 8.82 -23.47 2.46
C TYR A 167 8.70 -22.23 1.56
N ARG A 168 8.01 -22.35 0.42
CA ARG A 168 7.76 -21.19 -0.47
C ARG A 168 6.99 -20.07 0.24
N ARG A 169 6.03 -20.41 1.11
CA ARG A 169 5.30 -19.44 1.93
C ARG A 169 6.23 -18.76 2.95
N CYS A 170 7.12 -19.52 3.61
CA CYS A 170 8.09 -18.95 4.54
C CYS A 170 9.05 -17.99 3.84
N ASP A 171 9.53 -18.33 2.64
CA ASP A 171 10.37 -17.43 1.82
C ASP A 171 9.60 -16.17 1.42
N HIS A 172 8.33 -16.32 1.05
CA HIS A 172 7.49 -15.17 0.69
C HIS A 172 7.29 -14.22 1.89
N VAL A 173 7.03 -14.76 3.08
CA VAL A 173 6.88 -13.97 4.31
C VAL A 173 8.20 -13.29 4.68
N ALA A 174 9.35 -13.97 4.57
CA ALA A 174 10.66 -13.35 4.80
C ALA A 174 10.87 -12.12 3.89
N ASN A 175 10.61 -12.26 2.59
CA ASN A 175 10.71 -11.13 1.66
C ASN A 175 9.78 -9.96 2.01
N GLN A 176 8.61 -10.24 2.59
CA GLN A 176 7.67 -9.22 3.05
C GLN A 176 8.17 -8.53 4.32
N LEU A 177 8.75 -9.28 5.27
CA LEU A 177 9.37 -8.73 6.48
C LEU A 177 10.57 -7.84 6.14
N ASP A 178 11.47 -8.30 5.25
CA ASP A 178 12.60 -7.51 4.75
C ASP A 178 12.12 -6.19 4.10
N ARG A 179 11.01 -6.25 3.36
CA ARG A 179 10.40 -5.05 2.77
C ARG A 179 9.97 -4.09 3.89
N LEU A 180 9.22 -4.56 4.89
CA LEU A 180 8.77 -3.74 6.02
C LEU A 180 9.95 -3.14 6.80
N GLU A 181 11.01 -3.91 7.04
CA GLU A 181 12.22 -3.45 7.74
C GLU A 181 12.90 -2.30 6.97
N ARG A 182 13.01 -2.39 5.64
CA ARG A 182 13.56 -1.31 4.79
C ARG A 182 12.75 -0.01 4.86
N PHE A 183 11.47 -0.09 5.21
CA PHE A 183 10.61 1.07 5.47
C PHE A 183 10.69 1.57 6.93
N GLY A 184 11.59 1.03 7.75
CA GLY A 184 11.79 1.45 9.12
C GLY A 184 10.68 1.02 10.08
N VAL A 185 9.90 0.00 9.70
CA VAL A 185 8.82 -0.53 10.54
C VAL A 185 9.39 -1.35 11.68
N ASN A 186 8.88 -1.14 12.90
CA ASN A 186 9.19 -2.05 14.00
C ASN A 186 8.44 -3.37 13.80
N ILE A 187 9.15 -4.38 13.28
CA ILE A 187 8.61 -5.69 12.93
C ILE A 187 8.87 -6.78 13.98
N GLN A 188 9.45 -6.46 15.14
CA GLN A 188 9.89 -7.45 16.14
C GLN A 188 8.81 -8.48 16.50
N ALA A 189 7.56 -8.02 16.66
CA ALA A 189 6.44 -8.90 16.98
C ALA A 189 6.08 -9.86 15.82
N LEU A 190 6.23 -9.42 14.57
CA LEU A 190 6.03 -10.25 13.39
C LEU A 190 7.19 -11.22 13.19
N GLU A 191 8.43 -10.78 13.42
CA GLU A 191 9.61 -11.64 13.36
C GLU A 191 9.51 -12.80 14.36
N ASN A 192 9.12 -12.53 15.60
CA ASN A 192 8.93 -13.57 16.61
C ASN A 192 7.88 -14.61 16.17
N ARG A 193 6.80 -14.17 15.50
CA ARG A 193 5.77 -15.06 14.95
C ARG A 193 6.27 -15.83 13.73
N TYR A 194 7.06 -15.20 12.88
CA TYR A 194 7.69 -15.85 11.74
C TYR A 194 8.68 -16.94 12.19
N VAL A 195 9.44 -16.69 13.25
CA VAL A 195 10.30 -17.71 13.87
C VAL A 195 9.46 -18.89 14.38
N ASP A 196 8.33 -18.64 15.05
CA ASP A 196 7.41 -19.74 15.45
C ASP A 196 6.92 -20.52 14.23
N LEU A 197 6.53 -19.84 13.14
CA LEU A 197 6.14 -20.51 11.88
C LEU A 197 7.26 -21.41 11.34
N ILE A 198 8.51 -20.94 11.29
CA ILE A 198 9.66 -21.75 10.84
C ILE A 198 9.82 -22.99 11.72
N ILE A 199 9.75 -22.83 13.05
CA ILE A 199 9.86 -23.94 14.00
C ILE A 199 8.77 -24.98 13.72
N GLN A 200 7.52 -24.55 13.51
CA GLN A 200 6.41 -25.47 13.23
C GLN A 200 6.58 -26.19 11.88
N VAL A 201 7.08 -25.51 10.84
CA VAL A 201 7.38 -26.15 9.55
C VAL A 201 8.50 -27.16 9.69
N GLY A 202 9.52 -26.87 10.52
CA GLY A 202 10.56 -27.83 10.89
C GLY A 202 10.00 -29.07 11.60
N GLU A 203 9.10 -28.88 12.56
CA GLU A 203 8.41 -30.00 13.23
C GLU A 203 7.59 -30.88 12.27
N LEU A 204 6.94 -30.25 11.27
CA LEU A 204 6.23 -30.96 10.21
C LEU A 204 7.19 -31.82 9.41
N GLN A 205 8.34 -31.27 8.98
CA GLN A 205 9.36 -32.01 8.26
C GLN A 205 9.86 -33.21 9.08
N GLU A 206 10.26 -33.00 10.33
CA GLU A 206 10.74 -34.09 11.17
C GLU A 206 9.71 -35.21 11.34
N THR A 207 8.42 -34.83 11.45
CA THR A 207 7.32 -35.78 11.55
C THR A 207 7.17 -36.59 10.25
N LEU A 208 7.26 -35.92 9.10
CA LEU A 208 7.23 -36.58 7.79
C LEU A 208 8.41 -37.53 7.60
N ASP A 209 9.63 -37.10 7.91
CA ASP A 209 10.84 -37.91 7.76
C ASP A 209 10.76 -39.20 8.58
N ARG A 210 10.23 -39.14 9.81
CA ARG A 210 10.00 -40.33 10.66
C ARG A 210 9.01 -41.31 10.05
N HIS A 211 7.93 -40.82 9.45
CA HIS A 211 6.92 -41.68 8.83
C HIS A 211 7.36 -42.21 7.47
N TRP A 212 8.16 -41.45 6.71
CA TRP A 212 8.73 -41.89 5.44
C TRP A 212 9.64 -43.10 5.63
N ILE A 213 10.53 -43.07 6.63
CA ILE A 213 11.41 -44.20 6.99
C ILE A 213 10.60 -45.44 7.40
N ALA A 214 9.42 -45.26 8.00
CA ALA A 214 8.57 -46.37 8.43
C ALA A 214 7.74 -46.98 7.28
N VAL A 215 7.58 -46.26 6.16
CA VAL A 215 6.76 -46.65 5.01
C VAL A 215 7.62 -47.15 3.83
N ALA A 216 8.86 -46.68 3.72
CA ALA A 216 9.85 -47.11 2.71
C ALA A 216 10.52 -48.45 3.06
#